data_AF-A0A2D4KGH3-F1
#
_entry.id   AF-A0A2D4KGH3-F1
#
_cell.length_a   1.000
_cell.length_b   1.000
_cell.length_c   1.000
_cell.angle_alpha   90.00
_cell.angle_beta   90.00
_cell.angle_gamma   90.00
#
_symmetry.space_group_name_H-M   'P 1'
#
loop_
_entity.id
_entity.type
_entity.pdbx_description
1 polymer ?
#
loop_
_entity_poly.entity_id
_entity_poly.type
_entity_poly.pdbx_seq_one_letter_code
_entity_poly.pdbx_strand_id
1 'polypeptide(L)'
;YMGGCIDVKDLPVADQQERAFTLGLAGLLGEGVYNFGELLMHPVLESLRDTDRQWLIDTLYAFNSGNVEKFQVLKSSWGQQPDLAANETLLLQKIQLLCLMEMTFTRPANHRQLTFEEIARSAKVTINEVELLVMKALSVGLVKGSIDEVDKKVHMTWVQPRVLDLQQIKGMKDRLEFWCTDVKNMEMLVEHQAHDILT
;
A
#
# COMPACT_ATOMS: atom_id res chain seq x y z
N TYR A 1 -7.00 -7.35 29.55
CA TYR A 1 -6.12 -8.51 29.80
C TYR A 1 -6.10 -9.42 28.58
N MET A 2 -5.26 -9.17 27.58
CA MET A 2 -4.94 -10.15 26.52
C MET A 2 -3.48 -9.94 26.08
N GLY A 3 -2.57 -10.04 27.05
CA GLY A 3 -1.12 -10.10 26.83
C GLY A 3 -0.60 -11.52 27.07
N GLY A 4 -1.31 -12.51 26.54
CA GLY A 4 -0.87 -13.91 26.57
C GLY A 4 -0.26 -14.25 25.22
N CYS A 5 1.05 -14.07 25.09
CA CYS A 5 1.83 -14.60 23.96
C CYS A 5 1.84 -16.13 24.06
N ILE A 6 0.75 -16.77 23.62
CA ILE A 6 0.75 -18.19 23.31
C ILE A 6 1.48 -18.29 21.97
N ASP A 7 2.59 -19.01 21.92
CA ASP A 7 3.33 -19.23 20.68
C ASP A 7 2.38 -19.93 19.70
N VAL A 8 2.26 -19.40 18.47
CA VAL A 8 1.31 -19.91 17.46
C VAL A 8 1.52 -21.41 17.20
N LYS A 9 2.75 -21.89 17.43
CA LYS A 9 3.18 -23.29 17.29
C LYS A 9 2.57 -24.25 18.31
N ASP A 10 2.11 -23.75 19.46
CA ASP A 10 1.55 -24.58 20.55
C ASP A 10 0.02 -24.76 20.44
N LEU A 11 -0.62 -24.04 19.52
CA LEU A 11 -2.05 -24.14 19.27
C LEU A 11 -2.38 -25.23 18.23
N PRO A 12 -3.52 -25.93 18.37
CA PRO A 12 -4.04 -26.79 17.32
C PRO A 12 -4.22 -26.02 16.00
N VAL A 13 -3.99 -26.67 14.86
CA VAL A 13 -4.09 -26.05 13.53
C VAL A 13 -5.48 -25.42 13.29
N ALA A 14 -6.54 -26.03 13.82
CA ALA A 14 -7.91 -25.50 13.75
C ALA A 14 -8.03 -24.14 14.46
N ASP A 15 -7.50 -24.01 15.67
CA ASP A 15 -7.52 -22.77 16.45
C ASP A 15 -6.63 -21.69 15.81
N GLN A 16 -5.51 -22.09 15.21
CA GLN A 16 -4.66 -21.18 14.45
C GLN A 16 -5.43 -20.59 13.25
N GLN A 17 -6.13 -21.44 12.49
CA GLN A 17 -6.92 -21.01 11.34
C GLN A 17 -8.08 -20.10 11.73
N GLU A 18 -8.78 -20.39 12.83
CA GLU A 18 -9.86 -19.53 13.33
C GLU A 18 -9.30 -18.16 13.76
N ARG A 19 -8.24 -18.14 14.56
CA ARG A 19 -7.59 -16.89 15.00
C ARG A 19 -7.08 -16.07 13.84
N ALA A 20 -6.42 -16.72 12.88
CA ALA A 20 -5.90 -16.05 11.69
C ALA A 20 -7.03 -15.44 10.84
N PHE A 21 -8.16 -16.14 10.73
CA PHE A 21 -9.34 -15.64 10.04
C PHE A 21 -9.96 -14.43 10.74
N THR A 22 -10.17 -14.51 12.06
CA THR A 22 -10.67 -13.40 12.87
C THR A 22 -9.73 -12.20 12.82
N LEU A 23 -8.41 -12.43 12.89
CA LEU A 23 -7.40 -11.38 12.81
C LEU A 23 -7.40 -10.69 11.45
N GLY A 24 -7.49 -11.45 10.36
CA GLY A 24 -7.59 -10.89 9.00
C GLY A 24 -8.86 -10.06 8.81
N LEU A 25 -10.02 -10.55 9.27
CA LEU A 25 -11.28 -9.81 9.25
C LEU A 25 -11.21 -8.53 10.09
N ALA A 26 -10.68 -8.61 11.31
CA ALA A 26 -10.51 -7.45 12.18
C ALA A 26 -9.56 -6.41 11.57
N GLY A 27 -8.50 -6.85 10.89
CA GLY A 27 -7.59 -5.95 10.17
C GLY A 27 -8.26 -5.26 8.97
N LEU A 28 -9.09 -5.99 8.21
CA LEU A 28 -9.83 -5.44 7.07
C LEU A 28 -10.89 -4.43 7.52
N LEU A 29 -11.71 -4.80 8.52
CA LEU A 29 -12.82 -3.98 9.04
C LEU A 29 -12.36 -2.88 10.00
N GLY A 30 -11.19 -3.03 10.62
CA GLY A 30 -10.67 -2.08 11.58
C GLY A 30 -10.41 -0.70 10.95
N GLU A 31 -10.98 0.34 11.55
CA GLU A 31 -10.67 1.72 11.20
C GLU A 31 -9.22 2.06 11.60
N GLY A 32 -8.52 2.82 10.77
CA GLY A 32 -7.13 3.24 11.07
C GLY A 32 -6.05 2.21 10.74
N VAL A 33 -6.40 0.97 10.38
CA VAL A 33 -5.42 -0.07 10.03
C VAL A 33 -5.12 -0.04 8.53
N TYR A 34 -4.01 0.58 8.13
CA TYR A 34 -3.58 0.68 6.73
C TYR A 34 -2.30 -0.12 6.41
N ASN A 35 -1.61 -0.62 7.44
CA ASN A 35 -0.38 -1.39 7.31
C ASN A 35 -0.66 -2.90 7.36
N PHE A 36 -1.01 -3.47 6.20
CA PHE A 36 -1.29 -4.90 6.08
C PHE A 36 -0.04 -5.78 5.96
N GLY A 37 1.12 -5.20 5.64
CA GLY A 37 2.34 -5.97 5.48
C GLY A 37 2.82 -6.64 6.77
N GLU A 38 2.68 -5.99 7.94
CA GLU A 38 3.01 -6.63 9.23
C GLU A 38 2.12 -7.85 9.50
N LEU A 39 0.82 -7.71 9.20
CA LEU A 39 -0.14 -8.80 9.32
C LEU A 39 0.22 -9.95 8.37
N LEU A 40 0.56 -9.65 7.11
CA LEU A 40 0.96 -10.62 6.09
C LEU A 40 2.25 -11.39 6.43
N MET A 41 3.14 -10.82 7.26
CA MET A 41 4.36 -11.50 7.72
C MET A 41 4.11 -12.43 8.91
N HIS A 42 2.91 -12.41 9.51
CA HIS A 42 2.63 -13.21 10.68
C HIS A 42 2.42 -14.69 10.30
N PRO A 43 3.16 -15.64 10.92
CA PRO A 43 3.13 -17.05 10.53
C PRO A 43 1.76 -17.73 10.69
N VAL A 44 0.87 -17.16 11.53
CA VAL A 44 -0.52 -17.63 11.68
C VAL A 44 -1.31 -17.60 10.36
N LEU A 45 -0.96 -16.70 9.43
CA LEU A 45 -1.60 -16.62 8.12
C LEU A 45 -1.12 -17.72 7.17
N GLU A 46 0.07 -18.29 7.38
CA GLU A 46 0.52 -19.42 6.57
C GLU A 46 -0.32 -20.66 6.83
N SER A 47 -0.85 -20.84 8.04
CA SER A 47 -1.77 -21.94 8.41
C SER A 47 -3.11 -21.90 7.66
N LEU A 48 -3.44 -20.76 7.03
CA LEU A 48 -4.61 -20.57 6.18
C LEU A 48 -4.32 -20.82 4.69
N ARG A 49 -3.04 -20.91 4.27
CA ARG A 49 -2.70 -21.30 2.89
C ARG A 49 -3.17 -22.74 2.66
N ASP A 50 -3.67 -23.01 1.46
CA ASP A 50 -4.21 -24.32 1.04
C ASP A 50 -5.53 -24.75 1.71
N THR A 51 -6.27 -23.81 2.34
CA THR A 51 -7.63 -24.06 2.86
C THR A 51 -8.70 -23.28 2.08
N ASP A 52 -9.97 -23.58 2.36
CA ASP A 52 -11.15 -22.88 1.81
C ASP A 52 -11.15 -21.36 2.06
N ARG A 53 -10.26 -20.86 2.95
CA ARG A 53 -10.13 -19.46 3.36
C ARG A 53 -8.99 -18.72 2.67
N GLN A 54 -8.35 -19.33 1.66
CA GLN A 54 -7.26 -18.71 0.90
C GLN A 54 -7.63 -17.33 0.32
N TRP A 55 -8.90 -17.13 -0.04
CA TRP A 55 -9.41 -15.85 -0.52
C TRP A 55 -9.12 -14.67 0.41
N LEU A 56 -9.02 -14.90 1.74
CA LEU A 56 -8.73 -13.86 2.71
C LEU A 56 -7.28 -13.37 2.55
N ILE A 57 -6.34 -14.29 2.34
CA ILE A 57 -4.93 -13.96 2.09
C ILE A 57 -4.80 -13.19 0.77
N ASP A 58 -5.46 -13.66 -0.28
CA ASP A 58 -5.46 -12.99 -1.58
C ASP A 58 -6.06 -11.58 -1.50
N THR A 59 -7.11 -11.42 -0.70
CA THR A 59 -7.72 -10.12 -0.41
C THR A 59 -6.72 -9.22 0.34
N LEU A 60 -6.06 -9.70 1.38
CA LEU A 60 -5.04 -8.93 2.10
C LEU A 60 -3.88 -8.49 1.19
N TYR A 61 -3.44 -9.36 0.26
CA TYR A 61 -2.45 -8.97 -0.76
C TYR A 61 -2.98 -7.93 -1.75
N ALA A 62 -4.26 -8.01 -2.14
CA ALA A 62 -4.90 -6.99 -2.98
C ALA A 62 -4.96 -5.62 -2.27
N PHE A 63 -5.25 -5.60 -0.96
CA PHE A 63 -5.18 -4.38 -0.14
C PHE A 63 -3.75 -3.84 -0.03
N ASN A 64 -2.76 -4.70 0.24
CA ASN A 64 -1.37 -4.28 0.36
C ASN A 64 -0.82 -3.68 -0.94
N SER A 65 -1.16 -4.28 -2.08
CA SER A 65 -0.80 -3.77 -3.42
C SER A 65 -1.67 -2.61 -3.92
N GLY A 66 -2.75 -2.25 -3.20
CA GLY A 66 -3.67 -1.19 -3.61
C GLY A 66 -4.39 -1.47 -4.94
N ASN A 67 -4.58 -2.75 -5.30
CA ASN A 67 -5.17 -3.13 -6.58
C ASN A 67 -6.69 -3.31 -6.46
N VAL A 68 -7.43 -2.27 -6.87
CA VAL A 68 -8.90 -2.24 -6.80
C VAL A 68 -9.55 -3.29 -7.70
N GLU A 69 -8.97 -3.60 -8.86
CA GLU A 69 -9.52 -4.60 -9.79
C GLU A 69 -9.47 -6.01 -9.20
N LYS A 70 -8.34 -6.40 -8.60
CA LYS A 70 -8.21 -7.69 -7.91
C LYS A 70 -9.23 -7.83 -6.79
N PHE A 71 -9.45 -6.76 -6.02
CA PHE A 71 -10.45 -6.76 -4.95
C PHE A 71 -11.88 -6.95 -5.47
N GLN A 72 -12.22 -6.33 -6.61
CA GLN A 72 -13.52 -6.52 -7.26
C GLN A 72 -13.72 -7.95 -7.76
N VAL A 73 -12.69 -8.58 -8.35
CA VAL A 73 -12.75 -9.97 -8.80
C VAL A 73 -13.00 -10.92 -7.62
N LEU A 74 -12.37 -10.66 -6.46
CA LEU A 74 -12.52 -11.47 -5.26
C LEU A 74 -13.88 -11.30 -4.57
N LYS A 75 -14.74 -10.38 -5.04
CA LYS A 75 -16.06 -10.10 -4.45
C LYS A 75 -16.99 -11.30 -4.42
N SER A 76 -16.87 -12.21 -5.39
CA SER A 76 -17.61 -13.47 -5.40
C SER A 76 -17.29 -14.39 -4.21
N SER A 77 -16.07 -14.29 -3.68
CA SER A 77 -15.59 -15.08 -2.54
C SER A 77 -15.81 -14.35 -1.22
N TRP A 78 -15.30 -13.12 -1.09
CA TRP A 78 -15.41 -12.38 0.17
C TRP A 78 -16.83 -11.87 0.47
N GLY A 79 -17.66 -11.68 -0.57
CA GLY A 79 -19.04 -11.26 -0.43
C GLY A 79 -19.96 -12.31 0.21
N GLN A 80 -19.49 -13.55 0.35
CA GLN A 80 -20.21 -14.60 1.10
C GLN A 80 -20.21 -14.31 2.61
N GLN A 81 -19.25 -13.51 3.10
CA GLN A 81 -19.16 -13.14 4.50
C GLN A 81 -20.05 -11.92 4.79
N PRO A 82 -21.03 -12.02 5.71
CA PRO A 82 -21.96 -10.94 6.00
C PRO A 82 -21.27 -9.69 6.56
N ASP A 83 -20.22 -9.85 7.36
CA ASP A 83 -19.50 -8.74 7.98
C ASP A 83 -18.79 -7.84 6.94
N LEU A 84 -18.25 -8.45 5.87
CA LEU A 84 -17.60 -7.74 4.78
C LEU A 84 -18.63 -7.10 3.84
N ALA A 85 -19.73 -7.81 3.57
CA ALA A 85 -20.83 -7.29 2.75
C ALA A 85 -21.51 -6.07 3.40
N ALA A 86 -21.72 -6.09 4.71
CA ALA A 86 -22.28 -4.96 5.45
C ALA A 86 -21.36 -3.72 5.42
N ASN A 87 -20.05 -3.93 5.35
CA ASN A 87 -19.02 -2.88 5.36
C ASN A 87 -18.36 -2.64 4.00
N GLU A 88 -19.02 -3.03 2.90
CA GLU A 88 -18.46 -2.95 1.55
C GLU A 88 -17.97 -1.53 1.20
N THR A 89 -18.75 -0.50 1.54
CA THR A 89 -18.40 0.90 1.26
C THR A 89 -17.12 1.33 1.99
N LEU A 90 -16.92 0.86 3.22
CA LEU A 90 -15.73 1.16 4.02
C LEU A 90 -14.50 0.48 3.41
N LEU A 91 -14.63 -0.78 3.01
CA LEU A 91 -13.57 -1.55 2.35
C LEU A 91 -13.15 -0.92 1.03
N LEU A 92 -14.11 -0.46 0.22
CA LEU A 92 -13.86 0.24 -1.04
C LEU A 92 -13.08 1.55 -0.81
N GLN A 93 -13.51 2.37 0.16
CA GLN A 93 -12.77 3.58 0.50
C GLN A 93 -11.35 3.27 0.98
N LYS A 94 -11.20 2.20 1.77
CA LYS A 94 -9.91 1.78 2.33
C LYS A 94 -8.94 1.33 1.24
N ILE A 95 -9.37 0.52 0.28
CA ILE A 95 -8.50 0.10 -0.84
C ILE A 95 -8.18 1.26 -1.78
N GLN A 96 -9.10 2.21 -1.99
CA GLN A 96 -8.84 3.42 -2.77
C GLN A 96 -7.74 4.29 -2.12
N LEU A 97 -7.76 4.44 -0.80
CA LEU A 97 -6.70 5.15 -0.06
C LEU A 97 -5.35 4.44 -0.22
N LEU A 98 -5.31 3.10 -0.09
CA LEU A 98 -4.09 2.32 -0.29
C LEU A 98 -3.57 2.39 -1.73
N CYS A 99 -4.48 2.43 -2.71
CA CYS A 99 -4.15 2.63 -4.11
C CYS A 99 -3.41 3.97 -4.29
N LEU A 100 -3.94 5.05 -3.72
CA LEU A 100 -3.30 6.38 -3.76
C LEU A 100 -1.91 6.37 -3.10
N MET A 101 -1.78 5.70 -1.95
CA MET A 101 -0.48 5.54 -1.28
C MET A 101 0.53 4.81 -2.17
N GLU A 102 0.12 3.71 -2.81
CA GLU A 102 1.01 2.94 -3.68
C GLU A 102 1.41 3.70 -4.95
N MET A 103 0.47 4.42 -5.58
CA MET A 103 0.77 5.31 -6.70
C MET A 103 1.78 6.40 -6.33
N THR A 104 1.71 6.90 -5.09
CA THR A 104 2.64 7.91 -4.58
C THR A 104 4.03 7.32 -4.30
N PHE A 105 4.08 6.10 -3.75
CA PHE A 105 5.32 5.40 -3.43
C PHE A 105 6.10 4.96 -4.68
N THR A 106 5.37 4.45 -5.68
CA THR A 106 5.93 4.02 -6.96
C THR A 106 6.43 5.17 -7.83
N ARG A 107 6.23 6.44 -7.46
CA ARG A 107 6.84 7.57 -8.18
C ARG A 107 8.13 8.05 -7.49
N PRO A 108 9.18 8.40 -8.28
CA PRO A 108 10.40 8.97 -7.74
C PRO A 108 10.11 10.32 -7.09
N ALA A 109 10.86 10.68 -6.04
CA ALA A 109 10.65 11.90 -5.25
C ALA A 109 10.63 13.18 -6.09
N ASN A 110 11.39 13.21 -7.19
CA ASN A 110 11.55 14.38 -8.06
C ASN A 110 10.32 14.68 -8.93
N HIS A 111 9.36 13.76 -9.02
CA HIS A 111 8.15 13.92 -9.85
C HIS A 111 6.92 13.25 -9.21
N ARG A 112 6.69 13.52 -7.92
CA ARG A 112 5.48 13.09 -7.21
C ARG A 112 4.28 13.99 -7.48
N GLN A 113 4.02 14.23 -8.77
CA GLN A 113 2.79 14.86 -9.24
C GLN A 113 1.88 13.76 -9.81
N LEU A 114 0.62 13.77 -9.39
CA LEU A 114 -0.42 12.85 -9.85
C LEU A 114 -1.57 13.67 -10.43
N THR A 115 -2.05 13.33 -11.62
CA THR A 115 -3.24 13.99 -12.16
C THR A 115 -4.51 13.35 -11.61
N PHE A 116 -5.61 14.12 -11.57
CA PHE A 116 -6.88 13.58 -11.10
C PHE A 116 -7.37 12.42 -11.98
N GLU A 117 -7.08 12.47 -13.29
CA GLU A 117 -7.43 11.42 -14.23
C GLU A 117 -6.68 10.10 -13.97
N GLU A 118 -5.39 10.19 -13.63
CA GLU A 118 -4.59 9.01 -13.27
C GLU A 118 -5.14 8.37 -11.98
N ILE A 119 -5.44 9.18 -10.96
CA ILE A 119 -5.99 8.69 -9.70
C ILE A 119 -7.37 8.09 -9.93
N ALA A 120 -8.25 8.75 -10.68
CA ALA A 120 -9.58 8.27 -11.03
C ALA A 120 -9.52 6.90 -11.72
N ARG A 121 -8.60 6.73 -12.68
CA ARG A 121 -8.42 5.48 -13.43
C ARG A 121 -7.95 4.33 -12.54
N SER A 122 -6.98 4.59 -11.68
CA SER A 122 -6.38 3.56 -10.82
C SER A 122 -7.27 3.20 -9.62
N ALA A 123 -7.86 4.20 -8.95
CA ALA A 123 -8.75 3.99 -7.82
C ALA A 123 -10.18 3.61 -8.24
N LYS A 124 -10.49 3.65 -9.54
CA LYS A 124 -11.83 3.40 -10.12
C LYS A 124 -12.91 4.28 -9.49
N VAL A 125 -12.60 5.56 -9.33
CA VAL A 125 -13.52 6.58 -8.80
C VAL A 125 -13.80 7.62 -9.86
N THR A 126 -14.90 8.37 -9.68
CA THR A 126 -15.17 9.52 -10.55
C THR A 126 -14.21 10.66 -10.24
N ILE A 127 -13.93 11.52 -11.24
CA ILE A 127 -13.00 12.66 -11.08
C ILE A 127 -13.43 13.57 -9.91
N ASN A 128 -14.73 13.73 -9.67
CA ASN A 128 -15.26 14.55 -8.59
C ASN A 128 -14.98 13.95 -7.20
N GLU A 129 -14.88 12.62 -7.10
CA GLU A 129 -14.60 11.93 -5.84
C GLU A 129 -13.11 11.84 -5.53
N VAL A 130 -12.23 12.07 -6.52
CA VAL A 130 -10.77 12.05 -6.33
C VAL A 130 -10.35 13.08 -5.29
N GLU A 131 -10.92 14.29 -5.34
CA GLU A 131 -10.57 15.34 -4.40
C GLU A 131 -10.90 14.93 -2.96
N LEU A 132 -12.11 14.40 -2.74
CA LEU A 132 -12.54 13.92 -1.43
C LEU A 132 -11.65 12.76 -0.94
N LEU A 133 -11.27 11.85 -1.83
CA LEU A 133 -10.35 10.75 -1.51
C LEU A 133 -8.99 11.28 -1.05
N VAL A 134 -8.43 12.25 -1.77
CA VAL A 134 -7.13 12.86 -1.44
C VAL A 134 -7.21 13.64 -0.14
N MET A 135 -8.28 14.43 0.07
CA MET A 135 -8.53 15.13 1.33
C MET A 135 -8.63 14.16 2.51
N LYS A 136 -9.30 13.02 2.34
CA LYS A 136 -9.39 11.98 3.36
C LYS A 136 -8.01 11.38 3.66
N ALA A 137 -7.20 11.10 2.63
CA ALA A 137 -5.84 10.57 2.80
C ALA A 137 -4.92 11.54 3.56
N LEU A 138 -5.04 12.85 3.28
CA LEU A 138 -4.33 13.91 4.01
C LEU A 138 -4.79 14.02 5.47
N SER A 139 -6.10 13.93 5.70
CA SER A 139 -6.71 14.05 7.04
C SER A 139 -6.33 12.89 7.97
N VAL A 140 -6.24 11.66 7.42
CA VAL A 140 -5.79 10.48 8.18
C VAL A 140 -4.27 10.48 8.40
N GLY A 141 -3.53 11.28 7.63
CA GLY A 141 -2.07 11.38 7.72
C GLY A 141 -1.32 10.28 6.97
N LEU A 142 -1.98 9.60 6.02
CA LEU A 142 -1.37 8.57 5.16
C LEU A 142 -0.40 9.19 4.15
N VAL A 143 -0.72 10.39 3.69
CA VAL A 143 0.06 11.18 2.75
C VAL A 143 0.13 12.63 3.24
N LYS A 144 1.16 13.36 2.79
CA LYS A 144 1.24 14.82 2.92
C LYS A 144 1.50 15.41 1.54
N GLY A 145 0.90 16.57 1.29
CA GLY A 145 0.95 17.20 -0.02
C GLY A 145 0.03 18.40 -0.13
N SER A 146 -0.08 18.92 -1.35
CA SER A 146 -0.99 20.00 -1.72
C SER A 146 -1.82 19.59 -2.94
N ILE A 147 -3.05 20.07 -3.02
CA ILE A 147 -3.96 19.86 -4.15
C ILE A 147 -3.94 21.13 -5.00
N ASP A 148 -3.70 20.99 -6.29
CA ASP A 148 -3.88 22.03 -7.29
C ASP A 148 -5.13 21.70 -8.10
N GLU A 149 -6.23 22.35 -7.75
CA GLU A 149 -7.53 22.08 -8.37
C GLU A 149 -7.67 22.71 -9.77
N VAL A 150 -6.92 23.78 -10.05
CA VAL A 150 -6.97 24.48 -11.34
C VAL A 150 -6.32 23.62 -12.41
N ASP A 151 -5.15 23.08 -12.10
CA ASP A 151 -4.40 22.19 -12.98
C ASP A 151 -4.84 20.71 -12.88
N LYS A 152 -5.77 20.40 -11.97
CA LYS A 152 -6.23 19.03 -11.65
C LYS A 152 -5.06 18.09 -11.34
N LYS A 153 -4.13 18.57 -10.51
CA LYS A 153 -2.92 17.86 -10.07
C LYS A 153 -2.85 17.81 -8.55
N VAL A 154 -2.20 16.76 -8.04
CA VAL A 154 -1.86 16.64 -6.62
C VAL A 154 -0.36 16.52 -6.50
N HIS A 155 0.22 17.32 -5.62
CA HIS A 155 1.64 17.30 -5.32
C HIS A 155 1.86 16.60 -3.99
N MET A 156 2.44 15.40 -4.04
CA MET A 156 2.69 14.59 -2.85
C MET A 156 4.13 14.78 -2.37
N THR A 157 4.28 15.28 -1.14
CA THR A 157 5.59 15.50 -0.53
C THR A 157 6.04 14.29 0.28
N TRP A 158 5.11 13.58 0.91
CA TRP A 158 5.43 12.47 1.80
C TRP A 158 4.33 11.40 1.78
N VAL A 159 4.72 10.15 2.01
CA VAL A 159 3.84 8.99 2.17
C VAL A 159 4.28 8.22 3.40
N GLN A 160 3.33 7.67 4.15
CA GLN A 160 3.61 6.87 5.33
C GLN A 160 4.44 5.64 4.98
N PRO A 161 5.57 5.39 5.69
CA PRO A 161 6.35 4.17 5.54
C PRO A 161 5.49 2.95 5.88
N ARG A 162 5.65 1.89 5.09
CA ARG A 162 4.95 0.62 5.27
C ARG A 162 5.90 -0.54 4.98
N VAL A 163 5.53 -1.71 5.46
CA VAL A 163 6.22 -2.95 5.12
C VAL A 163 6.06 -3.21 3.62
N LEU A 164 7.18 -3.45 2.96
CA LEU A 164 7.27 -3.61 1.51
C LEU A 164 7.39 -5.09 1.13
N ASP A 165 6.88 -5.43 -0.05
CA ASP A 165 7.17 -6.72 -0.65
C ASP A 165 8.55 -6.75 -1.33
N LEU A 166 9.02 -7.95 -1.69
CA LEU A 166 10.31 -8.14 -2.35
C LEU A 166 10.41 -7.43 -3.71
N GLN A 167 9.29 -7.25 -4.41
CA GLN A 167 9.24 -6.60 -5.71
C GLN A 167 9.42 -5.08 -5.58
N GLN A 168 8.81 -4.46 -4.56
CA GLN A 168 8.96 -3.06 -4.19
C GLN A 168 10.40 -2.78 -3.73
N ILE A 169 11.00 -3.68 -2.94
CA ILE A 169 12.41 -3.59 -2.54
C ILE A 169 13.33 -3.62 -3.78
N LYS A 170 13.05 -4.48 -4.76
CA LYS A 170 13.79 -4.50 -6.02
C LYS A 170 13.69 -3.16 -6.75
N GLY A 171 12.49 -2.58 -6.83
CA GLY A 171 12.30 -1.25 -7.40
C GLY A 171 13.08 -0.14 -6.67
N MET A 172 13.24 -0.24 -5.35
CA MET A 172 14.08 0.69 -4.58
C MET A 172 15.57 0.51 -4.90
N LYS A 173 16.03 -0.73 -5.05
CA LYS A 173 17.41 -1.03 -5.45
C LYS A 173 17.74 -0.37 -6.80
N ASP A 174 16.88 -0.55 -7.80
CA ASP A 174 17.09 -0.01 -9.14
C ASP A 174 17.18 1.53 -9.12
N ARG A 175 16.37 2.19 -8.27
CA ARG A 175 16.45 3.65 -8.07
C ARG A 175 17.74 4.10 -7.40
N LEU A 176 18.21 3.36 -6.41
CA LEU A 176 19.46 3.67 -5.72
C LEU A 176 20.65 3.52 -6.67
N GLU A 177 20.60 2.52 -7.55
CA GLU A 177 21.62 2.30 -8.58
C GLU A 177 21.64 3.43 -9.61
N PHE A 178 20.47 3.90 -10.05
CA PHE A 178 20.36 5.09 -10.90
C PHE A 178 20.96 6.33 -10.22
N TRP A 179 20.59 6.58 -8.96
CA TRP A 179 21.12 7.72 -8.21
C TRP A 179 22.65 7.64 -8.02
N CYS A 180 23.20 6.46 -7.73
CA CYS A 180 24.65 6.24 -7.65
C CYS A 180 25.34 6.56 -8.98
N THR A 181 24.70 6.23 -10.10
CA THR A 181 25.21 6.55 -11.43
C THR A 181 25.21 8.06 -11.69
N ASP A 182 24.15 8.76 -11.31
CA ASP A 182 24.06 10.22 -11.42
C ASP A 182 25.16 10.93 -10.61
N VAL A 183 25.41 10.47 -9.38
CA VAL A 183 26.46 11.02 -8.52
C VAL A 183 27.85 10.82 -9.14
N LYS A 184 28.14 9.63 -9.68
CA LYS A 184 29.41 9.35 -10.38
C LYS A 184 29.58 10.22 -11.62
N ASN A 185 28.52 10.44 -12.39
CA ASN A 185 28.56 11.31 -13.56
C ASN A 185 28.88 12.76 -13.16
N MET A 186 28.29 13.24 -12.06
CA MET A 186 28.57 14.57 -11.52
C MET A 186 30.01 14.68 -11.00
N GLU A 187 30.52 13.66 -10.32
CA GLU A 187 31.91 13.58 -9.85
C GLU A 187 32.90 13.70 -11.02
N MET A 188 32.71 12.92 -12.10
CA MET A 188 33.55 13.00 -13.30
C MET A 188 33.50 14.37 -13.97
N LEU A 189 32.33 15.02 -14.02
CA LEU A 189 32.20 16.38 -14.57
C LEU A 189 32.98 17.40 -13.75
N VAL A 190 32.91 17.31 -12.42
CA VAL A 190 33.65 18.21 -11.53
C VAL A 190 35.15 17.95 -11.63
N GLU A 191 35.60 16.70 -11.67
CA GLU A 191 37.04 16.38 -11.85
C GLU A 191 37.59 16.96 -13.14
N HIS A 192 36.88 16.80 -14.27
CA HIS A 192 37.33 17.32 -15.56
C HIS A 192 37.38 18.85 -15.59
N GLN A 193 36.37 19.54 -15.03
CA GLN A 193 36.34 21.01 -15.00
C GLN A 193 37.30 21.60 -13.96
N ALA A 194 37.52 20.90 -12.85
CA ALA A 194 38.45 21.34 -11.81
C ALA A 194 39.91 21.14 -12.24
N HIS A 195 40.21 20.16 -13.11
CA HIS A 195 41.56 19.98 -13.65
C HIS A 195 42.04 21.20 -14.47
N ASP A 196 41.14 21.89 -15.18
CA ASP A 196 41.45 23.13 -15.91
C ASP A 196 41.73 24.34 -14.98
N ILE A 197 41.36 24.27 -13.69
CA ILE A 197 41.51 25.37 -12.72
C ILE A 197 42.63 25.10 -11.71
N LEU A 198 42.85 23.82 -11.36
CA LEU A 198 43.77 23.41 -10.29
C LEU A 198 45.18 23.05 -10.78
N THR A 199 45.42 22.99 -12.09
CA THR A 199 46.71 22.69 -12.72
C THR A 199 47.11 23.80 -13.68
#